data_AF-A0A2V5KCY3-F1
#
_entry.id   AF-A0A2V5KCY3-F1
#
_cell.length_a   1.000
_cell.length_b   1.000
_cell.length_c   1.000
_cell.angle_alpha   90.00
_cell.angle_beta   90.00
_cell.angle_gamma   90.00
#
_symmetry.space_group_name_H-M   'P 1'
#
loop_
_entity.id
_entity.type
_entity.pdbx_description
1 polymer ?
#
loop_
_entity_poly.entity_id
_entity_poly.type
_entity_poly.pdbx_seq_one_letter_code
_entity_poly.pdbx_strand_id
1 'polypeptide(L)'
;MNQLRQFLADTVDAQAEFLIVRLQNALPKMLVETVPSERANVQRQFERVADTPQGCYALADYVNFKGEGVLHTERYRDQGWGLLQVLQGMNRTKRSASAVEEFSHSAREVLIRRVQNAPAQRHESRWLSGWIQRVKSYSRD
;
A
#
# COMPACT_ATOMS: atom_id res chain seq x y z
N MET A 1 -13.69 26.23 7.44
CA MET A 1 -13.45 24.77 7.57
C MET A 1 -14.74 23.93 7.54
N ASN A 2 -15.92 24.44 7.90
CA ASN A 2 -17.15 23.63 7.96
C ASN A 2 -17.66 23.18 6.57
N GLN A 3 -17.60 24.05 5.56
CA GLN A 3 -18.06 23.71 4.20
C GLN A 3 -17.26 22.57 3.55
N LEU A 4 -15.93 22.51 3.73
CA LEU A 4 -15.11 21.41 3.22
C LEU A 4 -15.44 20.08 3.93
N ARG A 5 -15.62 20.10 5.26
CA ARG A 5 -15.99 18.90 6.02
C ARG A 5 -17.37 18.39 5.60
N GLN A 6 -18.33 19.29 5.39
CA GLN A 6 -19.66 18.94 4.92
C GLN A 6 -19.61 18.33 3.53
N PHE A 7 -18.89 18.96 2.59
CA PHE A 7 -18.70 18.42 1.25
C PHE A 7 -18.09 17.01 1.26
N LEU A 8 -17.05 16.79 2.08
CA LEU A 8 -16.43 15.47 2.20
C LEU A 8 -17.37 14.44 2.83
N ALA A 9 -18.20 14.84 3.80
CA ALA A 9 -19.20 13.97 4.40
C ALA A 9 -20.33 13.62 3.41
N ASP A 10 -20.78 14.59 2.64
CA ASP A 10 -21.87 14.43 1.65
C ASP A 10 -21.45 13.61 0.42
N THR A 11 -20.14 13.38 0.24
CA THR A 11 -19.59 12.69 -0.93
C THR A 11 -18.78 11.45 -0.60
N VAL A 12 -18.94 10.88 0.62
CA VAL A 12 -18.19 9.68 1.05
C VAL A 12 -18.37 8.52 0.08
N ASP A 13 -19.59 8.30 -0.41
CA ASP A 13 -19.89 7.18 -1.33
C ASP A 13 -19.13 7.34 -2.65
N ALA A 14 -19.18 8.53 -3.26
CA ALA A 14 -18.45 8.82 -4.50
C ALA A 14 -16.93 8.75 -4.30
N GLN A 15 -16.43 9.19 -3.15
CA GLN A 15 -15.01 9.05 -2.81
C GLN A 15 -14.63 7.57 -2.70
N ALA A 16 -15.40 6.75 -1.98
CA ALA A 16 -15.15 5.33 -1.83
C ALA A 16 -15.15 4.60 -3.18
N GLU A 17 -16.15 4.87 -4.03
CA GLU A 17 -16.23 4.32 -5.38
C GLU A 17 -14.99 4.69 -6.20
N PHE A 18 -14.59 5.97 -6.20
CA PHE A 18 -13.39 6.42 -6.89
C PHE A 18 -12.13 5.69 -6.39
N LEU A 19 -11.99 5.47 -5.08
CA LEU A 19 -10.84 4.75 -4.53
C LEU A 19 -10.79 3.29 -5.01
N ILE A 20 -11.93 2.62 -5.11
CA ILE A 20 -12.00 1.24 -5.60
C ILE A 20 -11.68 1.17 -7.10
N VAL A 21 -12.25 2.07 -7.91
CA VAL A 21 -11.92 2.16 -9.35
C VAL A 21 -10.44 2.45 -9.55
N ARG A 22 -9.86 3.36 -8.75
CA ARG A 22 -8.42 3.64 -8.78
C ARG A 22 -7.59 2.40 -8.42
N LEU A 23 -8.00 1.63 -7.40
CA LEU A 23 -7.32 0.40 -7.00
C LEU A 23 -7.36 -0.66 -8.11
N GLN A 24 -8.52 -0.87 -8.74
CA GLN A 24 -8.67 -1.82 -9.86
C GLN A 24 -7.75 -1.45 -11.03
N ASN A 25 -7.63 -0.15 -11.33
CA ASN A 25 -6.74 0.36 -12.38
C ASN A 25 -5.25 0.32 -11.99
N ALA A 26 -4.91 0.12 -10.72
CA ALA A 26 -3.51 0.07 -10.27
C ALA A 26 -2.84 -1.26 -10.60
N LEU A 27 -3.56 -2.39 -10.46
CA LEU A 27 -2.97 -3.73 -10.66
C LEU A 27 -2.37 -3.92 -12.06
N PRO A 28 -3.07 -3.61 -13.18
CA PRO A 28 -2.49 -3.75 -14.51
C PRO A 28 -1.19 -2.95 -14.69
N LYS A 29 -1.13 -1.72 -14.16
CA LYS A 29 0.08 -0.88 -14.22
C LYS A 29 1.23 -1.50 -13.44
N MET A 30 0.96 -2.01 -12.24
CA MET A 30 1.97 -2.71 -11.44
C MET A 30 2.52 -3.93 -12.18
N LEU A 31 1.67 -4.72 -12.84
CA LEU A 31 2.10 -5.91 -13.59
C LEU A 31 2.96 -5.56 -14.81
N VAL A 32 2.68 -4.45 -15.50
CA VAL A 32 3.52 -3.95 -16.61
C VAL A 32 4.93 -3.65 -16.11
N GLU A 33 5.05 -2.93 -14.98
CA GLU A 33 6.33 -2.54 -14.38
C GLU A 33 7.07 -3.69 -13.66
N THR A 34 6.38 -4.80 -13.39
CA THR A 34 6.96 -5.97 -12.71
C THR A 34 7.71 -6.85 -13.70
N VAL A 35 8.89 -7.33 -13.31
CA VAL A 35 9.67 -8.30 -14.10
C VAL A 35 8.86 -9.58 -14.32
N PRO A 36 8.95 -10.25 -15.50
CA PRO A 36 8.06 -11.36 -15.84
C PRO A 36 8.01 -12.49 -14.80
N SER A 37 9.14 -12.81 -14.16
CA SER A 37 9.24 -13.86 -13.14
C SER A 37 8.45 -13.56 -11.85
N GLU A 38 8.16 -12.29 -11.56
CA GLU A 38 7.48 -11.88 -10.33
C GLU A 38 5.99 -11.53 -10.53
N ARG A 39 5.54 -11.33 -11.78
CA ARG A 39 4.16 -10.91 -12.10
C ARG A 39 3.11 -11.83 -11.47
N ALA A 40 3.31 -13.14 -11.59
CA ALA A 40 2.41 -14.13 -11.02
C ALA A 40 2.39 -14.10 -9.48
N ASN A 41 3.49 -13.69 -8.83
CA ASN A 41 3.48 -13.46 -7.39
C ASN A 41 2.67 -12.20 -7.07
N VAL A 42 3.00 -11.05 -7.68
CA VAL A 42 2.32 -9.77 -7.40
C VAL A 42 0.81 -9.88 -7.56
N GLN A 43 0.34 -10.50 -8.65
CA GLN A 43 -1.09 -10.72 -8.88
C GLN A 43 -1.71 -11.59 -7.77
N ARG A 44 -1.10 -12.74 -7.46
CA ARG A 44 -1.59 -13.64 -6.41
C ARG A 44 -1.65 -12.97 -5.03
N GLN A 45 -0.66 -12.16 -4.69
CA GLN A 45 -0.63 -11.44 -3.41
C GLN A 45 -1.74 -10.38 -3.36
N PHE A 46 -1.95 -9.66 -4.46
CA PHE A 46 -3.05 -8.70 -4.58
C PHE A 46 -4.41 -9.37 -4.37
N GLU A 47 -4.67 -10.44 -5.12
CA GLU A 47 -5.94 -11.19 -5.06
C GLU A 47 -6.16 -11.77 -3.65
N ARG A 48 -5.11 -12.35 -3.03
CA ARG A 48 -5.21 -12.92 -1.68
C ARG A 48 -5.57 -11.88 -0.62
N VAL A 49 -5.10 -10.64 -0.75
CA VAL A 49 -5.46 -9.55 0.16
C VAL A 49 -6.86 -9.02 -0.17
N ALA A 50 -7.19 -8.86 -1.45
CA ALA A 50 -8.48 -8.34 -1.90
C ALA A 50 -9.68 -9.25 -1.60
N ASP A 51 -9.45 -10.51 -1.21
CA ASP A 51 -10.49 -11.50 -0.92
C ASP A 51 -11.35 -11.17 0.31
N THR A 52 -10.96 -10.15 1.09
CA THR A 52 -11.73 -9.68 2.25
C THR A 52 -12.03 -8.19 2.19
N PRO A 53 -13.16 -7.70 2.76
CA PRO A 53 -13.44 -6.26 2.84
C PRO A 53 -12.32 -5.46 3.51
N GLN A 54 -11.74 -6.00 4.60
CA GLN A 54 -10.63 -5.39 5.31
C GLN A 54 -9.38 -5.27 4.44
N GLY A 55 -9.08 -6.29 3.62
CA GLY A 55 -7.96 -6.25 2.70
C GLY A 55 -8.19 -5.33 1.50
N CYS A 56 -9.40 -5.27 0.95
CA CYS A 56 -9.77 -4.23 -0.04
C CYS A 56 -9.54 -2.82 0.50
N TYR A 57 -9.98 -2.56 1.73
CA TYR A 57 -9.70 -1.31 2.44
C TYR A 57 -8.18 -1.07 2.56
N ALA A 58 -7.41 -2.05 3.02
CA ALA A 58 -5.96 -1.92 3.21
C ALA A 58 -5.22 -1.60 1.90
N LEU A 59 -5.59 -2.26 0.79
CA LEU A 59 -5.03 -2.03 -0.53
C LEU A 59 -5.36 -0.62 -1.04
N ALA A 60 -6.64 -0.23 -0.97
CA ALA A 60 -7.09 1.09 -1.39
C ALA A 60 -6.41 2.18 -0.55
N ASP A 61 -6.38 2.01 0.78
CA ASP A 61 -5.72 2.93 1.69
C ASP A 61 -4.24 3.11 1.34
N TYR A 62 -3.51 2.01 1.12
CA TYR A 62 -2.08 2.08 0.82
C TYR A 62 -1.79 2.80 -0.50
N VAL A 63 -2.61 2.59 -1.53
CA VAL A 63 -2.50 3.30 -2.82
C VAL A 63 -2.75 4.81 -2.65
N ASN A 64 -3.67 5.20 -1.77
CA ASN A 64 -3.90 6.62 -1.42
C ASN A 64 -2.84 7.21 -0.51
N PHE A 65 -2.20 6.37 0.29
CA PHE A 65 -1.20 6.79 1.25
C PHE A 65 0.21 6.92 0.64
N LYS A 66 0.69 5.89 -0.07
CA LYS A 66 2.06 5.79 -0.61
C LYS A 66 2.16 5.63 -2.12
N GLY A 67 1.03 5.50 -2.82
CA GLY A 67 1.00 5.33 -4.27
C GLY A 67 1.08 3.88 -4.72
N GLU A 68 0.99 3.71 -6.03
CA GLU A 68 0.96 2.39 -6.70
C GLU A 68 2.36 1.73 -6.71
N GLY A 69 3.44 2.53 -6.68
CA GLY A 69 4.82 2.03 -6.70
C GLY A 69 5.39 1.78 -8.10
N VAL A 70 4.75 2.36 -9.12
CA VAL A 70 5.12 2.26 -10.54
C VAL A 70 6.07 3.37 -10.99
N LEU A 71 6.05 4.53 -10.32
CA LEU A 71 6.86 5.67 -10.73
C LEU A 71 8.34 5.48 -10.36
N HIS A 72 9.24 5.69 -11.31
CA HIS A 72 10.69 5.63 -11.07
C HIS A 72 11.19 6.76 -10.15
N THR A 73 10.48 7.89 -10.12
CA THR A 73 10.76 9.02 -9.23
C THR A 73 10.38 8.73 -7.77
N GLU A 74 9.59 7.69 -7.51
CA GLU A 74 9.19 7.26 -6.16
C GLU A 74 10.09 6.14 -5.63
N ARG A 75 11.41 6.35 -5.74
CA ARG A 75 12.44 5.39 -5.35
C ARG A 75 13.59 6.07 -4.64
N TYR A 76 14.18 5.37 -3.68
CA TYR A 76 15.50 5.70 -3.13
C TYR A 76 16.41 4.50 -3.31
N ARG A 77 17.58 4.71 -3.92
CA ARG A 77 18.52 3.63 -4.26
C ARG A 77 17.83 2.49 -5.03
N ASP A 78 17.05 2.87 -6.05
CA ASP A 78 16.24 1.99 -6.91
C ASP A 78 15.12 1.20 -6.21
N GLN A 79 14.97 1.37 -4.90
CA GLN A 79 13.94 0.72 -4.11
C GLN A 79 12.73 1.62 -3.93
N GLY A 80 11.60 1.18 -4.49
CA GLY A 80 10.31 1.84 -4.33
C GLY A 80 9.65 1.57 -2.97
N TRP A 81 8.57 2.29 -2.72
CA TRP A 81 7.78 2.21 -1.49
C TRP A 81 6.26 2.17 -1.68
N GLY A 82 5.79 2.01 -2.91
CA GLY A 82 4.36 1.93 -3.20
C GLY A 82 3.82 0.51 -3.07
N LEU A 83 2.54 0.33 -3.41
CA LEU A 83 1.84 -0.95 -3.27
C LEU A 83 2.57 -2.12 -3.94
N LEU A 84 3.14 -1.90 -5.12
CA LEU A 84 3.92 -2.94 -5.83
C LEU A 84 5.02 -3.55 -4.95
N GLN A 85 5.80 -2.71 -4.26
CA GLN A 85 6.90 -3.20 -3.43
C GLN A 85 6.41 -3.91 -2.17
N VAL A 86 5.22 -3.55 -1.66
CA VAL A 86 4.57 -4.29 -0.58
C VAL A 86 4.19 -5.68 -1.04
N LEU A 87 3.54 -5.81 -2.19
CA LEU A 87 3.12 -7.10 -2.74
C LEU A 87 4.31 -7.99 -3.08
N GLN A 88 5.39 -7.43 -3.64
CA GLN A 88 6.64 -8.16 -3.88
C GLN A 88 7.28 -8.68 -2.58
N GLY A 89 7.17 -7.92 -1.49
CA GLY A 89 7.70 -8.30 -0.18
C GLY A 89 6.87 -9.35 0.57
N MET A 90 5.68 -9.69 0.08
CA MET A 90 4.84 -10.75 0.65
C MET A 90 5.34 -12.12 0.18
N ASN A 91 6.06 -12.80 1.06
CA ASN A 91 6.64 -14.13 0.86
C ASN A 91 6.49 -15.05 2.09
N ARG A 92 5.79 -14.58 3.13
CA ARG A 92 5.66 -15.26 4.41
C ARG A 92 4.43 -16.16 4.40
N THR A 93 4.62 -17.40 3.98
CA THR A 93 3.65 -18.48 4.17
C THR A 93 3.66 -19.03 5.60
N LYS A 94 3.67 -18.15 6.63
CA LYS A 94 3.42 -18.63 7.99
C LYS A 94 1.99 -19.16 7.99
N ARG A 95 1.83 -20.47 8.22
CA ARG A 95 0.55 -21.21 8.13
C ARG A 95 -0.63 -20.59 8.90
N SER A 96 -0.38 -19.69 9.83
CA SER A 96 -1.38 -19.08 10.71
C SER A 96 -1.63 -17.58 10.49
N ALA A 97 -0.91 -16.90 9.58
CA ALA A 97 -1.09 -15.46 9.38
C ALA A 97 -2.11 -15.20 8.26
N SER A 98 -3.03 -14.26 8.48
CA SER A 98 -3.96 -13.81 7.43
C SER A 98 -3.20 -13.04 6.35
N ALA A 99 -3.77 -12.96 5.14
CA ALA A 99 -3.18 -12.19 4.05
C ALA A 99 -2.99 -10.71 4.41
N VAL A 100 -3.91 -10.16 5.20
CA VAL A 100 -3.90 -8.76 5.65
C VAL A 100 -2.80 -8.52 6.69
N GLU A 101 -2.56 -9.48 7.60
CA GLU A 101 -1.45 -9.42 8.55
C GLU A 101 -0.10 -9.44 7.83
N GLU A 102 0.06 -10.33 6.84
CA GLU A 102 1.27 -10.38 6.03
C GLU A 102 1.47 -9.09 5.22
N PHE A 103 0.39 -8.56 4.64
CA PHE A 103 0.40 -7.28 3.94
C PHE A 103 0.84 -6.13 4.85
N SER A 104 0.27 -6.04 6.06
CA SER A 104 0.64 -5.05 7.08
C SER A 104 2.12 -5.16 7.46
N HIS A 105 2.61 -6.38 7.64
CA HIS A 105 4.03 -6.64 7.92
C HIS A 105 4.93 -6.19 6.77
N SER A 106 4.63 -6.58 5.53
CA SER A 106 5.39 -6.18 4.35
C SER A 106 5.39 -4.65 4.16
N ALA A 107 4.24 -4.02 4.33
CA ALA A 107 4.07 -2.56 4.27
C ALA A 107 4.95 -1.84 5.29
N ARG A 108 5.04 -2.37 6.52
CA ARG A 108 5.95 -1.87 7.56
C ARG A 108 7.41 -1.95 7.11
N GLU A 109 7.85 -3.09 6.60
CA GLU A 109 9.25 -3.27 6.18
C GLU A 109 9.62 -2.33 5.02
N VAL A 110 8.72 -2.15 4.06
CA VAL A 110 8.87 -1.20 2.95
C VAL A 110 9.06 0.23 3.46
N LEU A 111 8.26 0.66 4.45
CA LEU A 111 8.34 2.00 5.03
C LEU A 111 9.62 2.23 5.84
N ILE A 112 10.07 1.21 6.59
CA ILE A 112 11.35 1.27 7.31
C ILE A 112 12.50 1.43 6.32
N ARG A 113 12.52 0.61 5.26
CA ARG A 113 13.54 0.64 4.21
C ARG A 113 13.57 1.99 3.48
N ARG A 114 12.39 2.56 3.18
CA ARG A 114 12.27 3.91 2.61
C ARG A 114 12.99 4.94 3.48
N VAL A 115 12.72 4.96 4.78
CA VAL A 115 13.34 5.93 5.72
C VAL A 115 14.84 5.72 5.82
N GLN A 116 15.31 4.47 5.85
CA GLN A 116 16.74 4.14 5.86
C GLN A 116 17.48 4.62 4.59
N ASN A 117 16.79 4.61 3.44
CA ASN A 117 17.36 5.05 2.17
C ASN A 117 17.12 6.52 1.86
N ALA A 118 16.32 7.23 2.66
CA ALA A 118 15.94 8.61 2.40
C ALA A 118 17.13 9.57 2.57
N PRO A 119 17.24 10.63 1.73
CA PRO A 119 18.21 11.70 1.95
C PRO A 119 18.02 12.35 3.33
N ALA A 120 19.13 12.60 4.03
CA ALA A 120 19.11 13.11 5.41
C ALA A 120 18.28 14.41 5.55
N GLN A 121 18.32 15.28 4.54
CA GLN A 121 17.61 16.57 4.52
C GLN A 121 16.08 16.43 4.50
N ARG A 122 15.55 15.26 4.11
CA ARG A 122 14.09 15.01 4.15
C ARG A 122 13.59 14.76 5.57
N HIS A 123 14.46 14.26 6.45
CA HIS A 123 14.14 13.90 7.83
C HIS A 123 12.87 13.04 7.93
N GLU A 124 12.78 11.98 7.12
CA GLU A 124 11.55 11.16 7.03
C GLU A 124 11.25 10.34 8.30
N SER A 125 12.26 10.11 9.14
CA SER A 125 12.15 9.36 10.40
C SER A 125 11.07 9.91 11.34
N ARG A 126 10.81 11.23 11.29
CA ARG A 126 9.79 11.88 12.12
C ARG A 126 8.37 11.36 11.86
N TRP A 127 8.09 10.81 10.67
CA TRP A 127 6.77 10.31 10.29
C TRP A 127 6.64 8.79 10.42
N LEU A 128 7.76 8.08 10.58
CA LEU A 128 7.80 6.62 10.54
C LEU A 128 6.90 5.98 11.59
N SER A 129 6.88 6.53 12.81
CA SER A 129 6.02 6.02 13.89
C SER A 129 4.54 6.04 13.49
N GLY A 130 4.05 7.16 12.94
CA GLY A 130 2.68 7.30 12.46
C GLY A 130 2.37 6.40 11.27
N TRP A 131 3.32 6.25 10.34
CA TRP A 131 3.16 5.36 9.19
C TRP A 131 3.07 3.89 9.61
N ILE A 132 3.90 3.47 10.56
CA ILE A 132 3.85 2.11 11.13
C ILE A 132 2.52 1.89 11.85
N GLN A 133 2.04 2.88 12.61
CA GLN A 133 0.77 2.77 13.32
C GLN A 133 -0.42 2.64 12.34
N ARG A 134 -0.39 3.36 11.20
CA ARG A 134 -1.39 3.26 10.15
C ARG A 134 -1.42 1.85 9.54
N VAL A 135 -0.28 1.32 9.07
CA VAL A 135 -0.30 0.00 8.43
C VAL A 135 -0.62 -1.12 9.42
N LYS A 136 -0.25 -0.97 10.70
CA LYS A 136 -0.64 -1.90 11.77
C LYS A 136 -2.14 -1.94 12.03
N SER A 137 -2.90 -0.89 11.71
CA SER A 137 -4.35 -0.90 11.92
C SER A 137 -5.10 -1.72 10.87
N TYR A 138 -4.46 -2.08 9.75
CA TYR A 138 -5.11 -2.89 8.71
C TYR A 138 -5.49 -4.28 9.20
N SER A 139 -4.74 -4.84 10.15
CA SER A 139 -4.96 -6.18 10.69
C SER A 139 -5.53 -6.15 12.11
N ARG A 140 -6.17 -5.06 12.49
CA ARG A 140 -6.92 -4.97 13.75
C ARG A 140 -8.40 -5.09 13.44
N ASP A 141 -9.09 -5.90 14.23
CA ASP A 141 -10.55 -5.95 14.27
C ASP A 141 -11.13 -4.67 14.90
#